data_AF-A0A3B9GPU6-F1
#
_entry.id   AF-A0A3B9GPU6-F1
#
_cell.length_a   1.000
_cell.length_b   1.000
_cell.length_c   1.000
_cell.angle_alpha   90.00
_cell.angle_beta   90.00
_cell.angle_gamma   90.00
#
_symmetry.space_group_name_H-M   'P 1'
#
loop_
_entity.id
_entity.type
_entity.pdbx_description
1 polymer ?
#
loop_
_entity_poly.entity_id
_entity_poly.type
_entity_poly.pdbx_seq_one_letter_code
_entity_poly.pdbx_strand_id
1 'polypeptide(L)'
;MTKRFFIITALVLTIAGRAQTLNVQVGNVTYQFPSSQTGEMTYAHGTTLTILNKTFTLSDISSMTVDDSNVTNSTVSVNYSGTSATVTVAGNVAQYLTVTQSGAHVSITQSSDLAEEITYTLSGTSTDGEFYMAGSYKATLELNGLTLTNKTPVYSGAAIHIQNGKRINVKLVNGTTNTLVDAVSGEQKGCLYVKGHAEFKQQGTLNVVGNVK
;
A
#
# COMPACT_ATOMS: atom_id res chain seq x y z
N MET A 1 39.27 -28.31 55.99
CA MET A 1 38.95 -28.61 54.57
C MET A 1 37.88 -27.63 54.09
N THR A 2 38.27 -26.66 53.29
CA THR A 2 37.46 -25.52 52.84
C THR A 2 36.61 -25.90 51.62
N LYS A 3 35.28 -25.88 51.76
CA LYS A 3 34.33 -26.15 50.66
C LYS A 3 34.29 -24.93 49.74
N ARG A 4 34.74 -25.08 48.49
CA ARG A 4 34.64 -24.05 47.45
C ARG A 4 33.36 -24.27 46.65
N PHE A 5 32.41 -23.34 46.76
CA PHE A 5 31.25 -23.26 45.88
C PHE A 5 31.68 -22.64 44.55
N PHE A 6 31.49 -23.36 43.45
CA PHE A 6 31.61 -22.82 42.10
C PHE A 6 30.25 -22.28 41.67
N ILE A 7 30.16 -20.97 41.41
CA ILE A 7 29.01 -20.34 40.76
C ILE A 7 29.29 -20.36 39.26
N ILE A 8 28.45 -21.05 38.50
CA ILE A 8 28.47 -21.05 37.03
C ILE A 8 27.58 -19.89 36.58
N THR A 9 28.17 -18.83 36.04
CA THR A 9 27.45 -17.73 35.39
C THR A 9 27.13 -18.14 33.95
N ALA A 10 25.86 -18.41 33.65
CA ALA A 10 25.41 -18.68 32.29
C ALA A 10 25.34 -17.37 31.48
N LEU A 11 26.24 -17.22 30.51
CA LEU A 11 26.19 -16.15 29.51
C LEU A 11 25.12 -16.51 28.47
N VAL A 12 23.94 -15.92 28.56
CA VAL A 12 22.90 -16.04 27.53
C VAL A 12 23.26 -15.10 26.38
N LEU A 13 23.80 -15.64 25.30
CA LEU A 13 23.90 -14.91 24.02
C LEU A 13 22.51 -14.84 23.40
N THR A 14 21.89 -13.66 23.45
CA THR A 14 20.68 -13.37 22.68
C THR A 14 21.07 -13.12 21.23
N ILE A 15 20.80 -14.06 20.34
CA ILE A 15 20.86 -13.82 18.90
C ILE A 15 19.61 -13.00 18.57
N ALA A 16 19.77 -11.72 18.26
CA ALA A 16 18.66 -10.89 17.79
C ALA A 16 18.14 -11.49 16.47
N GLY A 17 16.92 -12.04 16.49
CA GLY A 17 16.26 -12.52 15.27
C GLY A 17 16.02 -11.35 14.34
N ARG A 18 16.50 -11.44 13.08
CA ARG A 18 16.13 -10.48 12.05
C ARG A 18 14.70 -10.77 11.57
N ALA A 19 13.98 -9.74 11.15
CA ALA A 19 12.72 -9.92 10.46
C ALA A 19 12.92 -10.84 9.25
N GLN A 20 11.91 -11.64 8.92
CA GLN A 20 11.89 -12.46 7.71
C GLN A 20 10.55 -12.21 7.05
N THR A 21 10.58 -11.68 5.84
CA THR A 21 9.37 -11.32 5.10
C THR A 21 9.40 -12.01 3.74
N LEU A 22 8.38 -12.82 3.46
CA LEU A 22 8.15 -13.39 2.15
C LEU A 22 7.46 -12.34 1.27
N ASN A 23 8.12 -11.94 0.19
CA ASN A 23 7.59 -11.04 -0.81
C ASN A 23 7.10 -11.86 -2.01
N VAL A 24 5.82 -11.72 -2.35
CA VAL A 24 5.23 -12.30 -3.58
C VAL A 24 4.91 -11.17 -4.53
N GLN A 25 5.58 -11.13 -5.68
CA GLN A 25 5.42 -10.07 -6.67
C GLN A 25 4.54 -10.53 -7.84
N VAL A 26 3.53 -9.75 -8.18
CA VAL A 26 2.66 -9.91 -9.36
C VAL A 26 2.74 -8.60 -10.16
N GLY A 27 3.47 -8.60 -11.27
CA GLY A 27 3.79 -7.37 -12.00
C GLY A 27 4.52 -6.36 -11.11
N ASN A 28 3.95 -5.16 -10.95
CA ASN A 28 4.50 -4.11 -10.09
C ASN A 28 3.89 -4.07 -8.68
N VAL A 29 3.12 -5.09 -8.30
CA VAL A 29 2.52 -5.22 -6.97
C VAL A 29 3.29 -6.26 -6.16
N THR A 30 3.81 -5.86 -5.01
CA THR A 30 4.49 -6.74 -4.05
C THR A 30 3.61 -6.95 -2.82
N TYR A 31 3.31 -8.20 -2.50
CA TYR A 31 2.59 -8.58 -1.29
C TYR A 31 3.59 -9.11 -0.26
N GLN A 32 3.61 -8.49 0.92
CA GLN A 32 4.61 -8.77 1.94
C GLN A 32 4.00 -9.56 3.09
N PHE A 33 4.47 -10.79 3.30
CA PHE A 33 4.01 -11.70 4.34
C PHE A 33 5.14 -11.90 5.36
N PRO A 34 5.10 -11.21 6.52
CA PRO A 34 6.03 -11.47 7.61
C PRO A 34 5.93 -12.91 8.10
N SER A 35 7.05 -13.50 8.49
CA SER A 35 7.10 -14.86 9.04
C SER A 35 6.24 -15.02 10.30
N SER A 36 6.04 -13.94 11.06
CA SER A 36 5.14 -13.89 12.21
C SER A 36 3.65 -14.05 11.85
N GLN A 37 3.30 -13.96 10.57
CA GLN A 37 1.92 -14.05 10.06
C GLN A 37 1.72 -15.14 9.02
N THR A 38 2.74 -15.44 8.21
CA THR A 38 2.63 -16.23 6.96
C THR A 38 1.92 -17.58 7.12
N GLY A 39 1.97 -18.20 8.31
CA GLY A 39 1.17 -19.36 8.66
C GLY A 39 1.37 -20.54 7.70
N GLU A 40 0.32 -21.34 7.51
CA GLU A 40 0.32 -22.38 6.48
C GLU A 40 0.13 -21.75 5.10
N MET A 41 0.95 -22.20 4.14
CA MET A 41 0.84 -21.84 2.73
C MET A 41 0.35 -23.04 1.94
N THR A 42 -0.79 -22.90 1.27
CA THR A 42 -1.43 -24.01 0.56
C THR A 42 -1.14 -23.94 -0.92
N TYR A 43 -0.39 -24.92 -1.43
CA TYR A 43 -0.24 -25.15 -2.86
C TYR A 43 -1.35 -26.09 -3.35
N ALA A 44 -2.06 -25.73 -4.42
CA ALA A 44 -3.18 -26.51 -4.90
C ALA A 44 -3.18 -26.65 -6.43
N HIS A 45 -3.55 -27.85 -6.89
CA HIS A 45 -3.84 -28.18 -8.30
C HIS A 45 -2.75 -27.82 -9.32
N GLY A 46 -1.50 -27.62 -8.90
CA GLY A 46 -0.42 -27.25 -9.82
C GLY A 46 -0.35 -25.76 -10.16
N THR A 47 -1.35 -24.97 -9.77
CA THR A 47 -1.63 -23.67 -10.40
C THR A 47 -1.81 -22.52 -9.43
N THR A 48 -2.07 -22.79 -8.14
CA THR A 48 -2.29 -21.72 -7.15
C THR A 48 -1.46 -21.90 -5.88
N LEU A 49 -1.18 -20.77 -5.25
CA LEU A 49 -0.57 -20.66 -3.92
C LEU A 49 -1.44 -19.74 -3.06
N THR A 50 -1.86 -20.21 -1.90
CA THR A 50 -2.64 -19.41 -0.93
C THR A 50 -1.80 -19.10 0.30
N ILE A 51 -1.71 -17.81 0.66
CA ILE A 51 -0.98 -17.30 1.83
C ILE A 51 -1.90 -16.31 2.56
N LEU A 52 -2.15 -16.50 3.87
CA LEU A 52 -3.09 -15.66 4.64
C LEU A 52 -4.42 -15.44 3.90
N ASN A 53 -4.99 -16.50 3.33
CA ASN A 53 -6.22 -16.52 2.52
C ASN A 53 -6.17 -15.71 1.22
N LYS A 54 -5.08 -15.02 0.90
CA LYS A 54 -4.85 -14.46 -0.43
C LYS A 54 -4.38 -15.58 -1.35
N THR A 55 -5.16 -15.86 -2.38
CA THR A 55 -4.80 -16.84 -3.42
C THR A 55 -4.13 -16.13 -4.59
N PHE A 56 -3.00 -16.67 -5.01
CA PHE A 56 -2.21 -16.26 -6.18
C PHE A 56 -2.28 -17.33 -7.25
N THR A 57 -2.50 -16.93 -8.51
CA THR A 57 -2.25 -17.78 -9.66
C THR A 57 -0.75 -17.79 -9.94
N LEU A 58 -0.14 -18.96 -10.03
CA LEU A 58 1.31 -19.09 -10.17
C LEU A 58 1.86 -18.50 -11.47
N SER A 59 1.08 -18.53 -12.55
CA SER A 59 1.46 -17.91 -13.83
C SER A 59 1.59 -16.40 -13.77
N ASP A 60 0.96 -15.76 -12.78
CA ASP A 60 0.94 -14.30 -12.65
C ASP A 60 2.07 -13.81 -11.74
N ILE A 61 2.66 -14.71 -10.95
CA ILE A 61 3.77 -14.39 -10.04
C ILE A 61 5.03 -14.13 -10.88
N SER A 62 5.55 -12.91 -10.75
CA SER A 62 6.78 -12.45 -11.41
C SER A 62 8.03 -12.81 -10.61
N SER A 63 7.95 -12.78 -9.27
CA SER A 63 9.05 -13.18 -8.40
C SER A 63 8.55 -13.55 -6.99
N MET A 64 9.32 -14.38 -6.27
CA MET A 64 9.16 -14.59 -4.83
C MET A 64 10.54 -14.49 -4.17
N THR A 65 10.64 -13.67 -3.12
CA THR A 65 11.91 -13.42 -2.41
C THR A 65 11.69 -13.35 -0.91
N VAL A 66 12.75 -13.55 -0.13
CA VAL A 66 12.73 -13.37 1.33
C VAL A 66 13.80 -12.35 1.70
N ASP A 67 13.43 -11.38 2.52
CA ASP A 67 14.33 -10.34 3.03
C ASP A 67 14.07 -10.03 4.52
N ASP A 68 14.77 -9.02 5.06
CA ASP A 68 14.61 -8.54 6.44
C ASP A 68 13.71 -7.30 6.55
N SER A 69 12.82 -7.09 5.58
CA SER A 69 11.85 -6.00 5.61
C SER A 69 10.91 -6.10 6.81
N ASN A 70 10.71 -4.98 7.52
CA ASN A 70 9.72 -4.87 8.58
C ASN A 70 8.39 -4.36 8.00
N VAL A 71 7.32 -5.15 8.12
CA VAL A 71 6.01 -4.82 7.54
C VAL A 71 5.09 -4.29 8.62
N THR A 72 4.55 -3.10 8.40
CA THR A 72 3.50 -2.55 9.25
C THR A 72 2.14 -3.06 8.78
N ASN A 73 1.34 -3.59 9.70
CA ASN A 73 0.02 -4.12 9.38
C ASN A 73 -0.90 -3.09 8.73
N SER A 74 -1.77 -3.57 7.85
CA SER A 74 -2.88 -2.79 7.30
C SER A 74 -2.41 -1.54 6.55
N THR A 75 -1.25 -1.67 5.89
CA THR A 75 -0.65 -0.64 5.05
C THR A 75 -0.61 -1.05 3.59
N VAL A 76 -0.75 -0.04 2.74
CA VAL A 76 -0.50 -0.10 1.30
C VAL A 76 0.37 1.09 0.94
N SER A 77 1.50 0.87 0.27
CA SER A 77 2.33 1.96 -0.26
C SER A 77 2.24 1.98 -1.78
N VAL A 78 2.08 3.16 -2.35
CA VAL A 78 2.22 3.39 -3.80
C VAL A 78 3.35 4.40 -4.00
N ASN A 79 4.40 3.95 -4.69
CA ASN A 79 5.53 4.79 -5.05
C ASN A 79 5.51 5.05 -6.56
N TYR A 80 5.39 6.31 -6.93
CA TYR A 80 5.38 6.76 -8.32
C TYR A 80 6.80 7.11 -8.78
N SER A 81 7.16 6.63 -9.98
CA SER A 81 8.45 6.88 -10.61
C SER A 81 8.28 7.05 -12.12
N GLY A 82 8.21 8.31 -12.57
CA GLY A 82 8.00 8.64 -13.97
C GLY A 82 6.62 8.19 -14.44
N THR A 83 6.56 7.33 -15.47
CA THR A 83 5.29 6.80 -16.00
C THR A 83 4.91 5.44 -15.40
N SER A 84 5.57 5.02 -14.32
CA SER A 84 5.32 3.77 -13.61
C SER A 84 5.03 4.01 -12.13
N ALA A 85 4.40 3.01 -11.50
CA ALA A 85 4.25 2.95 -10.05
C ALA A 85 4.63 1.56 -9.54
N THR A 86 5.04 1.46 -8.28
CA THR A 86 5.14 0.19 -7.57
C THR A 86 4.19 0.21 -6.38
N VAL A 87 3.45 -0.87 -6.18
CA VAL A 87 2.51 -1.01 -5.06
C VAL A 87 3.04 -2.06 -4.10
N THR A 88 3.08 -1.76 -2.81
CA THR A 88 3.43 -2.72 -1.76
C THR A 88 2.24 -2.88 -0.82
N VAL A 89 1.83 -4.12 -0.55
CA VAL A 89 0.64 -4.45 0.24
C VAL A 89 1.02 -5.33 1.43
N ALA A 90 0.64 -4.93 2.64
CA ALA A 90 0.79 -5.78 3.81
C ALA A 90 -0.08 -7.04 3.71
N GLY A 91 0.52 -8.21 3.97
CA GLY A 91 -0.09 -9.52 3.77
C GLY A 91 -1.39 -9.71 4.55
N ASN A 92 -1.50 -9.14 5.74
CA ASN A 92 -2.69 -9.27 6.60
C ASN A 92 -3.97 -8.67 5.98
N VAL A 93 -3.85 -7.72 5.03
CA VAL A 93 -4.99 -7.13 4.32
C VAL A 93 -5.07 -7.54 2.83
N ALA A 94 -4.09 -8.29 2.33
CA ALA A 94 -3.97 -8.62 0.90
C ALA A 94 -5.20 -9.33 0.33
N GLN A 95 -5.85 -10.20 1.11
CA GLN A 95 -7.08 -10.90 0.71
C GLN A 95 -8.27 -9.96 0.44
N TYR A 96 -8.27 -8.77 1.05
CA TYR A 96 -9.36 -7.80 0.94
C TYR A 96 -9.14 -6.76 -0.15
N LEU A 97 -8.06 -6.86 -0.92
CA LEU A 97 -7.69 -5.86 -1.91
C LEU A 97 -7.58 -6.46 -3.31
N THR A 98 -8.27 -5.82 -4.25
CA THR A 98 -8.01 -5.98 -5.68
C THR A 98 -7.19 -4.78 -6.14
N VAL A 99 -5.95 -5.03 -6.55
CA VAL A 99 -5.04 -4.02 -7.08
C VAL A 99 -4.94 -4.23 -8.58
N THR A 100 -5.19 -3.19 -9.36
CA THR A 100 -4.94 -3.15 -10.80
C THR A 100 -4.07 -1.95 -11.13
N GLN A 101 -3.24 -2.10 -12.16
CA GLN A 101 -2.30 -1.07 -12.56
C GLN A 101 -2.07 -1.10 -14.06
N SER A 102 -2.01 0.08 -14.67
CA SER A 102 -1.50 0.30 -16.02
C SER A 102 -0.52 1.47 -15.98
N GLY A 103 0.78 1.22 -16.17
CA GLY A 103 1.81 2.25 -15.98
C GLY A 103 1.76 2.84 -14.56
N ALA A 104 1.55 4.16 -14.44
CA ALA A 104 1.33 4.87 -13.18
C ALA A 104 -0.16 5.14 -12.87
N HIS A 105 -1.10 4.48 -13.55
CA HIS A 105 -2.51 4.51 -13.18
C HIS A 105 -2.79 3.32 -12.27
N VAL A 106 -3.01 3.59 -10.98
CA VAL A 106 -3.20 2.57 -9.93
C VAL A 106 -4.65 2.62 -9.46
N SER A 107 -5.32 1.48 -9.43
CA SER A 107 -6.65 1.31 -8.84
C SER A 107 -6.62 0.27 -7.75
N ILE A 108 -7.17 0.60 -6.58
CA ILE A 108 -7.26 -0.31 -5.44
C ILE A 108 -8.70 -0.35 -4.92
N THR A 109 -9.31 -1.53 -5.00
CA THR A 109 -10.69 -1.77 -4.52
C THR A 109 -10.67 -2.63 -3.26
N GLN A 110 -11.30 -2.13 -2.20
CA GLN A 110 -11.56 -2.89 -0.99
C GLN A 110 -12.75 -3.83 -1.18
N SER A 111 -12.61 -5.05 -0.67
CA SER A 111 -13.74 -5.96 -0.45
C SER A 111 -14.71 -5.38 0.59
N SER A 112 -16.00 -5.74 0.47
CA SER A 112 -17.02 -5.45 1.47
C SER A 112 -16.76 -6.11 2.82
N ASP A 113 -15.95 -7.16 2.84
CA ASP A 113 -15.62 -7.94 4.06
C ASP A 113 -14.50 -7.31 4.89
N LEU A 114 -13.86 -6.24 4.38
CA LEU A 114 -12.84 -5.52 5.13
C LEU A 114 -13.44 -4.91 6.40
N ALA A 115 -12.87 -5.27 7.55
CA ALA A 115 -13.34 -4.83 8.87
C ALA A 115 -12.33 -3.94 9.61
N GLU A 116 -11.21 -3.59 8.98
CA GLU A 116 -10.16 -2.75 9.55
C GLU A 116 -9.76 -1.59 8.63
N GLU A 117 -9.25 -0.51 9.21
CA GLU A 117 -8.86 0.69 8.47
C GLU A 117 -7.47 0.49 7.84
N ILE A 118 -7.40 0.66 6.52
CA ILE A 118 -6.14 0.58 5.77
C ILE A 118 -5.55 1.98 5.61
N THR A 119 -4.23 2.08 5.79
CA THR A 119 -3.45 3.28 5.49
C THR A 119 -2.81 3.14 4.11
N TYR A 120 -3.19 4.02 3.18
CA TYR A 120 -2.62 4.13 1.84
C TYR A 120 -1.62 5.29 1.82
N THR A 121 -0.33 4.99 1.67
CA THR A 121 0.73 6.01 1.60
C THR A 121 1.16 6.20 0.15
N LEU A 122 0.93 7.39 -0.39
CA LEU A 122 1.32 7.76 -1.76
C LEU A 122 2.55 8.67 -1.73
N SER A 123 3.55 8.37 -2.57
CA SER A 123 4.82 9.09 -2.62
C SER A 123 5.43 9.07 -4.02
N GLY A 124 6.46 9.90 -4.24
CA GLY A 124 7.21 9.91 -5.50
C GLY A 124 6.59 10.84 -6.54
N THR A 125 6.93 10.64 -7.81
CA THR A 125 6.54 11.55 -8.90
C THR A 125 6.04 10.79 -10.12
N SER A 126 4.89 11.20 -10.65
CA SER A 126 4.43 10.80 -11.98
C SER A 126 3.93 11.99 -12.80
N THR A 127 4.34 12.01 -14.08
CA THR A 127 3.90 12.98 -15.09
C THR A 127 2.63 12.55 -15.83
N ASP A 128 2.26 11.28 -15.70
CA ASP A 128 1.01 10.73 -16.20
C ASP A 128 0.62 9.52 -15.35
N GLY A 129 -0.19 9.76 -14.33
CA GLY A 129 -0.63 8.76 -13.37
C GLY A 129 -1.88 9.18 -12.63
N GLU A 130 -2.51 8.20 -12.02
CA GLU A 130 -3.79 8.34 -11.33
C GLU A 130 -3.79 7.41 -10.12
N PHE A 131 -4.39 7.86 -9.01
CA PHE A 131 -4.74 6.98 -7.91
C PHE A 131 -6.25 6.89 -7.79
N TYR A 132 -6.79 5.71 -8.04
CA TYR A 132 -8.19 5.39 -7.82
C TYR A 132 -8.33 4.44 -6.63
N MET A 133 -9.29 4.72 -5.77
CA MET A 133 -9.64 3.87 -4.65
C MET A 133 -11.15 3.72 -4.55
N ALA A 134 -11.64 2.48 -4.42
CA ALA A 134 -13.03 2.20 -4.11
C ALA A 134 -13.15 1.31 -2.87
N GLY A 135 -14.26 1.43 -2.14
CA GLY A 135 -14.49 0.61 -0.96
C GLY A 135 -15.69 1.03 -0.12
N SER A 136 -15.95 0.24 0.92
CA SER A 136 -17.05 0.45 1.87
C SER A 136 -16.60 0.61 3.32
N TYR A 137 -15.29 0.53 3.61
CA TYR A 137 -14.73 0.75 4.94
C TYR A 137 -13.95 2.07 5.00
N LYS A 138 -13.78 2.67 6.19
CA LYS A 138 -12.98 3.89 6.34
C LYS A 138 -11.50 3.65 5.94
N ALA A 139 -10.81 4.70 5.54
CA ALA A 139 -9.40 4.62 5.13
C ALA A 139 -8.61 5.85 5.61
N THR A 140 -7.30 5.67 5.72
CA THR A 140 -6.35 6.78 5.83
C THR A 140 -5.58 6.91 4.52
N LEU A 141 -5.48 8.13 4.00
CA LEU A 141 -4.65 8.48 2.86
C LEU A 141 -3.50 9.37 3.34
N GLU A 142 -2.26 8.93 3.18
CA GLU A 142 -1.07 9.72 3.52
C GLU A 142 -0.38 10.20 2.24
N LEU A 143 -0.26 11.53 2.09
CA LEU A 143 0.48 12.16 1.01
C LEU A 143 1.88 12.51 1.53
N ASN A 144 2.88 11.77 1.05
CA ASN A 144 4.25 11.80 1.55
C ASN A 144 5.25 12.21 0.46
N GLY A 145 5.22 13.49 0.10
CA GLY A 145 6.06 14.03 -0.97
C GLY A 145 5.64 13.55 -2.37
N LEU A 146 4.33 13.55 -2.63
CA LEU A 146 3.74 13.11 -3.88
C LEU A 146 3.66 14.25 -4.90
N THR A 147 4.14 14.04 -6.12
CA THR A 147 3.78 14.87 -7.28
C THR A 147 3.09 14.01 -8.33
N LEU A 148 1.80 14.21 -8.54
CA LEU A 148 0.98 13.36 -9.39
C LEU A 148 0.20 14.19 -10.41
N THR A 149 0.56 14.03 -11.68
CA THR A 149 -0.18 14.60 -12.80
C THR A 149 -0.94 13.49 -13.51
N ASN A 150 -2.25 13.62 -13.65
CA ASN A 150 -3.05 12.78 -14.55
C ASN A 150 -3.15 13.49 -15.90
N LYS A 151 -2.45 12.99 -16.93
CA LYS A 151 -2.48 13.60 -18.27
C LYS A 151 -3.45 12.84 -19.18
N THR A 152 -3.42 11.51 -19.10
CA THR A 152 -4.22 10.59 -19.90
C THR A 152 -5.11 9.77 -18.96
N PRO A 153 -6.34 10.22 -18.66
CA PRO A 153 -7.14 9.60 -17.61
C PRO A 153 -7.55 8.17 -17.97
N VAL A 154 -7.42 7.26 -17.00
CA VAL A 154 -7.79 5.84 -17.14
C VAL A 154 -9.04 5.51 -16.35
N TYR A 155 -9.19 6.08 -15.14
CA TYR A 155 -10.31 5.76 -14.26
C TYR A 155 -11.32 6.90 -14.12
N SER A 156 -10.87 8.16 -13.99
CA SER A 156 -11.77 9.23 -13.55
C SER A 156 -11.50 10.61 -14.10
N GLY A 157 -10.23 10.95 -14.39
CA GLY A 157 -9.83 12.33 -14.69
C GLY A 157 -9.14 13.03 -13.52
N ALA A 158 -9.45 12.66 -12.28
CA ALA A 158 -8.80 13.21 -11.09
C ALA A 158 -7.35 12.72 -10.99
N ALA A 159 -6.49 13.46 -10.29
CA ALA A 159 -5.20 12.91 -9.86
C ALA A 159 -5.41 11.83 -8.78
N ILE A 160 -6.33 12.10 -7.84
CA ILE A 160 -6.75 11.18 -6.79
C ILE A 160 -8.28 11.11 -6.78
N HIS A 161 -8.83 9.91 -6.98
CA HIS A 161 -10.26 9.61 -6.88
C HIS A 161 -10.50 8.55 -5.80
N ILE A 162 -11.14 8.96 -4.71
CA ILE A 162 -11.62 8.07 -3.64
C ILE A 162 -13.14 7.90 -3.74
N GLN A 163 -13.56 6.82 -4.39
CA GLN A 163 -14.92 6.35 -4.51
C GLN A 163 -15.35 5.52 -3.29
N ASN A 164 -15.34 6.15 -2.13
CA ASN A 164 -15.70 5.53 -0.86
C ASN A 164 -16.56 6.49 -0.03
N GLY A 165 -17.75 6.06 0.38
CA GLY A 165 -18.70 6.89 1.13
C GLY A 165 -18.41 7.01 2.63
N LYS A 166 -17.33 6.42 3.14
CA LYS A 166 -16.93 6.48 4.56
C LYS A 166 -16.01 7.67 4.83
N ARG A 167 -15.58 7.77 6.10
CA ARG A 167 -14.55 8.72 6.52
C ARG A 167 -13.22 8.38 5.86
N ILE A 168 -12.57 9.40 5.30
CA ILE A 168 -11.23 9.34 4.73
C ILE A 168 -10.34 10.32 5.50
N ASN A 169 -9.41 9.78 6.28
CA ASN A 169 -8.44 10.57 7.04
C ASN A 169 -7.26 10.92 6.13
N VAL A 170 -7.21 12.16 5.63
CA VAL A 170 -6.16 12.62 4.72
C VAL A 170 -5.04 13.27 5.52
N LYS A 171 -3.85 12.68 5.51
CA LYS A 171 -2.68 13.23 6.19
C LYS A 171 -1.70 13.82 5.17
N LEU A 172 -1.39 15.09 5.35
CA LEU A 172 -0.32 15.77 4.61
C LEU A 172 0.95 15.64 5.45
N VAL A 173 1.83 14.69 5.10
CA VAL A 173 2.97 14.33 5.96
C VAL A 173 3.82 15.56 6.28
N ASN A 174 4.09 15.78 7.56
CA ASN A 174 4.84 16.94 8.05
C ASN A 174 6.17 17.10 7.29
N GLY A 175 6.47 18.33 6.87
CA GLY A 175 7.71 18.64 6.15
C GLY A 175 7.72 18.23 4.67
N THR A 176 6.60 17.70 4.14
CA THR A 176 6.48 17.36 2.72
C THR A 176 5.65 18.38 1.95
N THR A 177 5.94 18.50 0.66
CA THR A 177 5.09 19.20 -0.31
C THR A 177 4.51 18.19 -1.27
N ASN A 178 3.20 18.24 -1.46
CA ASN A 178 2.45 17.37 -2.36
C ASN A 178 1.81 18.22 -3.45
N THR A 179 1.85 17.78 -4.70
CA THR A 179 1.27 18.49 -5.85
C THR A 179 0.40 17.53 -6.65
N LEU A 180 -0.86 17.91 -6.85
CA LEU A 180 -1.81 17.17 -7.66
C LEU A 180 -2.22 18.02 -8.87
N VAL A 181 -2.22 17.42 -10.05
CA VAL A 181 -2.68 18.03 -11.29
C VAL A 181 -3.63 17.04 -11.97
N ASP A 182 -4.87 17.44 -12.21
CA ASP A 182 -5.85 16.59 -12.90
C ASP A 182 -5.73 16.67 -14.42
N ALA A 183 -6.45 15.79 -15.08
CA ALA A 183 -6.56 15.78 -16.52
C ALA A 183 -7.40 16.95 -17.01
N VAL A 184 -7.30 17.26 -18.31
CA VAL A 184 -8.13 18.27 -19.00
C VAL A 184 -9.54 17.76 -19.33
N SER A 185 -9.79 16.46 -19.13
CA SER A 185 -11.07 15.78 -19.35
C SER A 185 -11.24 14.62 -18.37
N GLY A 186 -12.47 14.18 -18.13
CA GLY A 186 -12.76 13.01 -17.30
C GLY A 186 -14.18 13.03 -16.75
N GLU A 187 -14.56 11.96 -16.07
CA GLU A 187 -15.88 11.87 -15.41
C GLU A 187 -15.95 12.75 -14.15
N GLN A 188 -14.84 12.91 -13.44
CA GLN A 188 -14.79 13.69 -12.20
C GLN A 188 -14.37 15.14 -12.46
N LYS A 189 -15.09 16.06 -11.82
CA LYS A 189 -14.86 17.51 -11.89
C LYS A 189 -14.00 18.03 -10.72
N GLY A 190 -12.96 17.29 -10.35
CA GLY A 190 -12.09 17.67 -9.26
C GLY A 190 -10.77 16.89 -9.23
N CYS A 191 -9.69 17.59 -8.92
CA CYS A 191 -8.34 17.02 -8.92
C CYS A 191 -8.07 16.07 -7.76
N LEU A 192 -8.61 16.40 -6.58
CA LEU A 192 -8.74 15.50 -5.45
C LEU A 192 -10.23 15.30 -5.21
N TYR A 193 -10.76 14.14 -5.61
CA TYR A 193 -12.15 13.78 -5.40
C TYR A 193 -12.27 12.75 -4.29
N VAL A 194 -13.14 13.02 -3.31
CA VAL A 194 -13.48 12.10 -2.24
C VAL A 194 -15.00 12.06 -2.10
N LYS A 195 -15.62 10.90 -2.36
CA LYS A 195 -17.08 10.74 -2.25
C LYS A 195 -17.59 10.88 -0.82
N GLY A 196 -16.82 10.36 0.13
CA GLY A 196 -17.14 10.34 1.55
C GLY A 196 -16.67 11.61 2.27
N HIS A 197 -16.36 11.46 3.55
CA HIS A 197 -15.99 12.59 4.41
C HIS A 197 -14.47 12.69 4.54
N ALA A 198 -13.85 13.65 3.86
CA ALA A 198 -12.43 13.92 3.99
C ALA A 198 -12.11 14.74 5.26
N GLU A 199 -11.17 14.24 6.07
CA GLU A 199 -10.64 14.93 7.24
C GLU A 199 -9.14 15.19 7.06
N PHE A 200 -8.74 16.45 6.86
CA PHE A 200 -7.33 16.80 6.68
C PHE A 200 -6.59 16.94 8.02
N LYS A 201 -5.38 16.38 8.09
CA LYS A 201 -4.51 16.38 9.27
C LYS A 201 -3.05 16.64 8.88
N GLN A 202 -2.24 16.94 9.90
CA GLN A 202 -0.81 17.24 9.79
C GLN A 202 -0.51 18.56 9.04
N GLN A 203 0.76 18.93 8.96
CA GLN A 203 1.23 20.26 8.56
C GLN A 203 2.03 20.25 7.24
N GLY A 204 1.93 19.19 6.44
CA GLY A 204 2.46 19.19 5.06
C GLY A 204 1.70 20.15 4.15
N THR A 205 2.29 20.46 2.99
CA THR A 205 1.68 21.31 1.96
C THR A 205 0.99 20.47 0.89
N LEU A 206 -0.18 20.92 0.43
CA LEU A 206 -0.90 20.36 -0.71
C LEU A 206 -1.19 21.47 -1.73
N ASN A 207 -0.59 21.34 -2.92
CA ASN A 207 -0.89 22.15 -4.09
C ASN A 207 -1.86 21.39 -4.99
N VAL A 208 -2.91 22.06 -5.46
CA VAL A 208 -3.94 21.45 -6.32
C VAL A 208 -4.10 22.31 -7.57
N VAL A 209 -3.94 21.69 -8.74
CA VAL A 209 -4.17 22.31 -10.04
C VAL A 209 -5.34 21.61 -10.71
N GLY A 210 -6.47 22.31 -10.80
CA GLY A 210 -7.67 21.84 -11.50
C GLY A 210 -7.75 22.41 -12.91
N ASN A 211 -7.75 21.54 -13.90
CA ASN A 211 -7.81 21.81 -15.34
C ASN A 211 -9.21 21.48 -15.90
N VAL A 212 -9.88 20.46 -15.34
CA VAL A 212 -11.28 20.16 -15.67
C VAL A 212 -12.22 21.20 -15.07
N LYS A 213 -13.19 21.65 -15.87
CA LYS A 213 -14.27 22.59 -15.48
C LYS A 213 -15.63 21.88 -15.47
#